data_AF-A0A6S6FXL0-F1
#
_entry.id   AF-A0A6S6FXL0-F1
#
_cell.length_a   1.000
_cell.length_b   1.000
_cell.length_c   1.000
_cell.angle_alpha   90.00
_cell.angle_beta   90.00
_cell.angle_gamma   90.00
#
_symmetry.space_group_name_H-M   'P 1'
#
loop_
_entity.id
_entity.type
_entity.pdbx_description
1 polymer ?
#
loop_
_entity_poly.entity_id
_entity_poly.type
_entity_poly.pdbx_seq_one_letter_code
_entity_poly.pdbx_strand_id
1 'polypeptide(L)'
;MPRPLTRHQHLQNAAFLKALRRSGNIRLAAREIGVSHATLHGRRANHPAFAQEWDAALTLAQADCEIAGGRAAPLAAKAARDADDRGHRTRGGEVTVVRRNDGKLQVRSAQPGKLTRECEQAFLSALSATANVRLSAAAAGASVAAFYRRRRKNPAFAREMRLALEMGYERVEAALIAASLADSHRDDAWRHNDPPPVPPLTFDQAMQVLQLHQKEVRLIAEPPHIKRRRGESQEARSYRLGAMYEANQQRLREDYDVAEAARREGRGVSPHEPGAPVLPDLAQVRWR
;
A
#
# COMPACT_ATOMS: atom_id res chain seq x y z
N MET A 1 -28.08 -40.71 -19.03
CA MET A 1 -28.30 -40.22 -17.65
C MET A 1 -27.09 -40.57 -16.82
N PRO A 2 -26.39 -39.59 -16.22
CA PRO A 2 -25.23 -39.88 -15.38
C PRO A 2 -25.64 -40.66 -14.14
N ARG A 3 -24.79 -41.59 -13.70
CA ARG A 3 -25.05 -42.43 -12.52
C ARG A 3 -25.25 -41.54 -11.29
N PRO A 4 -26.28 -41.79 -10.45
CA PRO A 4 -26.51 -40.97 -9.26
C PRO A 4 -25.28 -41.02 -8.34
N LEU A 5 -24.96 -39.87 -7.72
CA LEU A 5 -23.86 -39.77 -6.78
C LEU A 5 -24.17 -40.58 -5.53
N THR A 6 -23.15 -41.23 -4.98
CA THR A 6 -23.28 -41.91 -3.69
C THR A 6 -23.42 -40.90 -2.56
N ARG A 7 -23.98 -41.32 -1.42
CA ARG A 7 -24.08 -40.47 -0.21
C ARG A 7 -22.73 -39.85 0.19
N HIS A 8 -21.65 -40.62 0.09
CA HIS A 8 -20.30 -40.14 0.38
C HIS A 8 -19.88 -39.02 -0.58
N GLN A 9 -20.18 -39.16 -1.88
CA GLN A 9 -19.88 -38.12 -2.88
C GLN A 9 -20.71 -36.85 -2.68
N HIS A 10 -21.97 -36.97 -2.23
CA HIS A 10 -22.78 -35.82 -1.84
C HIS A 10 -22.16 -35.05 -0.66
N LEU A 11 -21.69 -35.75 0.38
CA LEU A 11 -21.01 -35.12 1.51
C LEU A 11 -19.70 -34.44 1.10
N GLN A 12 -18.92 -35.08 0.23
CA GLN A 12 -17.71 -34.47 -0.35
C GLN A 12 -18.04 -33.19 -1.13
N ASN A 13 -19.09 -33.21 -1.96
CA ASN A 13 -19.53 -32.04 -2.72
C ASN A 13 -20.00 -30.91 -1.80
N ALA A 14 -20.76 -31.21 -0.74
CA ALA A 14 -21.19 -30.20 0.24
C ALA A 14 -19.99 -29.58 0.99
N ALA A 15 -19.04 -30.39 1.44
CA ALA A 15 -17.81 -29.91 2.09
C ALA A 15 -16.97 -29.05 1.13
N PHE A 16 -16.86 -29.48 -0.13
CA PHE A 16 -16.19 -28.73 -1.18
C PHE A 16 -16.83 -27.35 -1.40
N LEU A 17 -18.15 -27.28 -1.53
CA LEU A 17 -18.86 -26.02 -1.77
C LEU A 17 -18.70 -25.04 -0.60
N LYS A 18 -18.69 -25.56 0.64
CA LYS A 18 -18.40 -24.76 1.84
C LYS A 18 -16.99 -24.17 1.80
N ALA A 19 -15.98 -24.97 1.46
CA ALA A 19 -14.60 -24.52 1.32
C ALA A 19 -14.41 -23.55 0.13
N LEU A 20 -15.15 -23.77 -0.96
CA LEU A 20 -15.14 -22.92 -2.15
C LEU A 20 -15.74 -21.55 -1.84
N ARG A 21 -16.87 -21.49 -1.14
CA ARG A 21 -17.50 -20.23 -0.72
C ARG A 21 -16.55 -19.37 0.11
N ARG A 22 -15.78 -19.98 1.02
CA ARG A 22 -14.83 -19.23 1.87
C ARG A 22 -13.60 -18.72 1.12
N SER A 23 -13.16 -19.41 0.07
CA SER A 23 -11.86 -19.14 -0.57
C SER A 23 -11.95 -18.55 -1.99
N GLY A 24 -13.05 -18.79 -2.70
CA GLY A 24 -13.14 -18.53 -4.15
C GLY A 24 -12.09 -19.28 -4.97
N ASN A 25 -11.36 -20.24 -4.37
CA ASN A 25 -10.23 -20.92 -4.98
C ASN A 25 -10.46 -22.42 -5.04
N ILE A 26 -10.73 -22.89 -6.25
CA ILE A 26 -11.10 -24.27 -6.48
C ILE A 26 -9.97 -25.23 -6.09
N ARG A 27 -8.73 -24.94 -6.47
CA ARG A 27 -7.59 -25.82 -6.15
C ARG A 27 -7.32 -25.86 -4.65
N LEU A 28 -7.51 -24.73 -3.95
CA LEU A 28 -7.37 -24.66 -2.50
C LEU A 28 -8.48 -25.44 -1.80
N ALA A 29 -9.75 -25.23 -2.20
CA ALA A 29 -10.90 -25.93 -1.66
C ALA A 29 -10.83 -27.46 -1.89
N ALA A 30 -10.39 -27.88 -3.08
CA ALA A 30 -10.19 -29.29 -3.41
C ALA A 30 -9.08 -29.93 -2.57
N ARG A 31 -7.97 -29.20 -2.35
CA ARG A 31 -6.88 -29.65 -1.47
C ARG A 31 -7.32 -29.75 -0.01
N GLU A 32 -8.14 -28.82 0.46
CA GLU A 32 -8.64 -28.81 1.83
C GLU A 32 -9.42 -30.08 2.17
N ILE A 33 -10.26 -30.53 1.24
CA ILE A 33 -11.06 -31.77 1.41
C ILE A 33 -10.33 -33.04 0.95
N GLY A 34 -9.11 -32.93 0.43
CA GLY A 34 -8.32 -34.07 -0.05
C GLY A 34 -8.83 -34.73 -1.34
N VAL A 35 -9.61 -34.02 -2.17
CA VAL A 35 -10.17 -34.55 -3.43
C VAL A 35 -9.49 -33.90 -4.63
N SER A 36 -9.24 -34.67 -5.69
CA SER A 36 -8.71 -34.11 -6.93
C SER A 36 -9.69 -33.14 -7.58
N HIS A 37 -9.20 -31.97 -7.95
CA HIS A 37 -9.94 -30.96 -8.69
C HIS A 37 -10.54 -31.48 -10.00
N ALA A 38 -9.84 -32.39 -10.69
CA ALA A 38 -10.33 -32.99 -11.93
C ALA A 38 -11.60 -33.81 -11.69
N THR A 39 -11.67 -34.55 -10.58
CA THR A 39 -12.86 -35.31 -10.18
C THR A 39 -14.05 -34.38 -9.94
N LEU A 40 -13.83 -33.24 -9.30
CA LEU A 40 -14.87 -32.24 -9.04
C LEU A 40 -15.37 -31.58 -10.33
N HIS A 41 -14.48 -31.28 -11.29
CA HIS A 41 -14.90 -30.84 -12.62
C HIS A 41 -15.70 -31.89 -13.37
N GLY A 42 -15.29 -33.16 -13.30
CA GLY A 42 -16.06 -34.27 -13.87
C GLY A 42 -17.47 -34.36 -13.27
N ARG A 43 -17.61 -34.17 -11.95
CA ARG A 43 -18.92 -34.10 -11.29
C ARG A 43 -19.73 -32.89 -11.75
N ARG A 44 -19.10 -31.72 -11.88
CA ARG A 44 -19.75 -30.50 -12.37
C ARG A 44 -20.30 -30.66 -13.79
N ALA A 45 -19.55 -31.29 -14.68
CA ALA A 45 -19.99 -31.52 -16.06
C ALA A 45 -21.19 -32.46 -16.15
N ASN A 46 -21.28 -33.44 -15.25
CA ASN A 46 -22.32 -34.48 -15.29
C ASN A 46 -23.54 -34.17 -14.41
N HIS A 47 -23.44 -33.31 -13.40
CA HIS A 47 -24.52 -33.06 -12.45
C HIS A 47 -24.91 -31.58 -12.43
N PRO A 48 -26.03 -31.19 -13.07
CA PRO A 48 -26.39 -29.77 -13.23
C PRO A 48 -26.72 -29.08 -11.89
N ALA A 49 -27.36 -29.79 -10.95
CA ALA A 49 -27.63 -29.24 -9.61
C ALA A 49 -26.33 -28.85 -8.88
N PHE A 50 -25.31 -29.70 -8.94
CA PHE A 50 -23.99 -29.40 -8.36
C PHE A 50 -23.29 -28.24 -9.10
N ALA A 51 -23.48 -28.13 -10.42
CA ALA A 51 -22.95 -27.00 -11.18
C ALA A 51 -23.59 -25.66 -10.75
N GLN A 52 -24.90 -25.64 -10.53
CA GLN A 52 -25.60 -24.44 -10.04
C GLN A 52 -25.14 -24.03 -8.64
N GLU A 53 -25.05 -24.98 -7.70
CA GLU A 53 -24.54 -24.71 -6.36
C GLU A 53 -23.09 -24.21 -6.37
N TRP A 54 -22.27 -24.73 -7.29
CA TRP A 54 -20.90 -24.29 -7.49
C TRP A 54 -20.82 -22.83 -7.94
N ASP A 55 -21.62 -22.46 -8.94
CA ASP A 55 -21.64 -21.10 -9.47
C ASP A 55 -22.20 -20.11 -8.44
N ALA A 56 -23.21 -20.52 -7.67
CA ALA A 56 -23.70 -19.76 -6.52
C ALA A 56 -22.59 -19.57 -5.45
N ALA A 57 -21.85 -20.63 -5.11
CA ALA A 57 -20.75 -20.54 -4.14
C ALA A 57 -19.63 -19.61 -4.59
N LEU A 58 -19.28 -19.59 -5.88
CA LEU A 58 -18.29 -18.64 -6.44
C LEU A 58 -18.79 -17.20 -6.39
N THR A 59 -20.07 -16.99 -6.67
CA THR A 59 -20.69 -15.65 -6.66
C THR A 59 -20.69 -15.09 -5.23
N LEU A 60 -21.08 -15.91 -4.26
CA LEU A 60 -21.05 -15.54 -2.84
C LEU A 60 -19.62 -15.32 -2.34
N ALA A 61 -18.66 -16.16 -2.73
CA ALA A 61 -17.25 -15.98 -2.37
C ALA A 61 -16.70 -14.63 -2.87
N GLN A 62 -17.07 -14.24 -4.08
CA GLN A 62 -16.67 -12.95 -4.66
C GLN A 62 -17.27 -11.79 -3.86
N ALA A 63 -18.58 -11.84 -3.56
CA ALA A 63 -19.25 -10.83 -2.75
C ALA A 63 -18.64 -10.73 -1.34
N ASP A 64 -18.39 -11.85 -0.68
CA ASP A 64 -17.75 -11.89 0.64
C ASP A 64 -16.34 -11.27 0.60
N CYS A 65 -15.55 -11.55 -0.45
CA CYS A 65 -14.23 -10.95 -0.64
C CYS A 65 -14.30 -9.44 -0.92
N GLU A 66 -15.32 -8.98 -1.64
CA GLU A 66 -15.55 -7.56 -1.94
C GLU A 66 -15.99 -6.78 -0.71
N ILE A 67 -16.95 -7.31 0.07
CA ILE A 67 -17.42 -6.72 1.34
C ILE A 67 -16.26 -6.63 2.33
N ALA A 68 -15.43 -7.66 2.41
CA ALA A 68 -14.25 -7.63 3.26
C ALA A 68 -13.14 -6.69 2.73
N GLY A 69 -13.35 -6.02 1.59
CA GLY A 69 -12.37 -5.11 0.98
C GLY A 69 -11.08 -5.81 0.58
N GLY A 70 -11.17 -7.09 0.21
CA GLY A 70 -10.01 -7.97 -0.01
C GLY A 70 -9.33 -8.47 1.28
N ARG A 71 -10.01 -8.43 2.43
CA ARG A 71 -9.54 -9.09 3.67
C ARG A 71 -10.07 -10.52 3.69
N ALA A 72 -9.20 -11.52 3.54
CA ALA A 72 -9.62 -12.89 3.82
C ALA A 72 -9.75 -13.06 5.33
N ALA A 73 -10.85 -13.68 5.80
CA ALA A 73 -10.89 -14.23 7.14
C ALA A 73 -9.70 -15.20 7.32
N PRO A 74 -8.96 -15.13 8.43
CA PRO A 74 -7.78 -15.96 8.63
C PRO A 74 -8.21 -17.44 8.67
N LEU A 75 -7.79 -18.19 7.65
CA LEU A 75 -7.80 -19.66 7.69
C LEU A 75 -6.52 -20.05 8.44
N ALA A 76 -6.72 -20.69 9.59
CA ALA A 76 -5.72 -21.06 10.62
C ALA A 76 -4.24 -20.89 10.21
N ALA A 77 -3.54 -20.00 10.91
CA ALA A 77 -2.12 -19.74 10.73
C ALA A 77 -1.30 -21.02 10.91
N LYS A 78 -0.61 -21.46 9.86
CA LYS A 78 0.37 -22.55 9.92
C LYS A 78 1.77 -21.95 10.07
N ALA A 79 2.09 -21.44 11.26
CA ALA A 79 3.43 -21.35 11.86
C ALA A 79 3.40 -20.41 13.07
N ALA A 80 3.96 -20.84 14.20
CA ALA A 80 4.24 -19.99 15.35
C ALA A 80 5.29 -18.93 14.98
N ARG A 81 5.16 -17.74 15.56
CA ARG A 81 6.14 -16.64 15.43
C ARG A 81 7.42 -17.02 16.19
N ASP A 82 8.58 -16.86 15.55
CA ASP A 82 9.87 -16.93 16.25
C ASP A 82 10.20 -15.56 16.83
N ALA A 83 10.83 -15.52 18.01
CA ALA A 83 11.06 -14.30 18.78
C ALA A 83 12.01 -13.27 18.09
N ASP A 84 12.79 -13.70 17.10
CA ASP A 84 13.76 -12.86 16.36
C ASP A 84 13.25 -12.44 14.97
N ASP A 85 12.07 -12.90 14.57
CA ASP A 85 11.47 -12.52 13.30
C ASP A 85 10.76 -11.18 13.47
N ARG A 86 11.37 -10.11 12.95
CA ARG A 86 10.73 -8.79 12.77
C ARG A 86 9.53 -8.82 11.82
N GLY A 87 8.92 -9.98 11.52
CA GLY A 87 7.47 -10.17 11.47
C GLY A 87 6.72 -9.55 10.30
N HIS A 88 7.43 -9.12 9.25
CA HIS A 88 6.87 -8.24 8.22
C HIS A 88 7.06 -8.78 6.79
N ARG A 89 7.44 -10.04 6.63
CA ARG A 89 7.48 -10.73 5.34
C ARG A 89 6.68 -12.01 5.39
N THR A 90 6.06 -12.34 4.27
CA THR A 90 5.33 -13.60 4.14
C THR A 90 6.30 -14.78 4.25
N ARG A 91 6.04 -15.74 5.14
CA ARG A 91 6.83 -16.98 5.26
C ARG A 91 6.47 -18.02 4.19
N GLY A 92 5.33 -17.82 3.53
CA GLY A 92 4.75 -18.75 2.58
C GLY A 92 3.66 -19.60 3.23
N GLY A 93 2.53 -19.78 2.55
CA GLY A 93 1.39 -20.53 3.10
C GLY A 93 0.37 -19.68 3.86
N GLU A 94 0.71 -18.45 4.26
CA GLU A 94 -0.24 -17.45 4.77
C GLU A 94 -1.35 -17.18 3.75
N VAL A 95 -2.53 -16.81 4.23
CA VAL A 95 -3.69 -16.62 3.37
C VAL A 95 -3.74 -15.16 2.90
N THR A 96 -3.72 -14.94 1.58
CA THR A 96 -3.76 -13.60 0.97
C THR A 96 -4.84 -13.54 -0.11
N VAL A 97 -5.65 -12.47 -0.12
CA VAL A 97 -6.55 -12.20 -1.23
C VAL A 97 -5.77 -11.55 -2.37
N VAL A 98 -5.89 -12.11 -3.55
CA VAL A 98 -5.24 -11.62 -4.77
C VAL A 98 -6.31 -11.29 -5.80
N ARG A 99 -6.19 -10.12 -6.42
CA ARG A 99 -6.98 -9.77 -7.59
C ARG A 99 -6.32 -10.38 -8.83
N ARG A 100 -7.11 -11.11 -9.61
CA ARG A 100 -6.69 -11.72 -10.87
C ARG A 100 -6.77 -10.68 -12.00
N ASN A 101 -6.13 -11.00 -13.13
CA ASN A 101 -6.19 -10.15 -14.34
C ASN A 101 -7.62 -9.99 -14.89
N ASP A 102 -8.51 -10.94 -14.61
CA ASP A 102 -9.94 -10.88 -14.97
C ASP A 102 -10.76 -10.03 -13.97
N GLY A 103 -10.10 -9.35 -13.03
CA GLY A 103 -10.73 -8.48 -12.04
C GLY A 103 -11.32 -9.20 -10.82
N LYS A 104 -11.39 -10.54 -10.83
CA LYS A 104 -11.99 -11.31 -9.73
C LYS A 104 -11.03 -11.44 -8.54
N LEU A 105 -11.59 -11.51 -7.33
CA LEU A 105 -10.85 -11.69 -6.09
C LEU A 105 -10.76 -13.18 -5.76
N GLN A 106 -9.60 -13.61 -5.27
CA GLN A 106 -9.37 -15.01 -4.93
C GLN A 106 -8.44 -15.13 -3.73
N VAL A 107 -8.79 -16.00 -2.78
CA VAL A 107 -7.92 -16.37 -1.68
C VAL A 107 -6.82 -17.33 -2.17
N ARG A 108 -5.55 -16.99 -1.94
CA ARG A 108 -4.37 -17.79 -2.31
C ARG A 108 -3.41 -17.91 -1.13
N SER A 109 -2.59 -18.96 -1.15
CA SER A 109 -1.42 -19.02 -0.28
C SER A 109 -0.37 -18.01 -0.75
N ALA A 110 0.08 -17.15 0.15
CA ALA A 110 1.16 -16.20 -0.05
C ALA A 110 2.43 -16.95 -0.47
N GLN A 111 3.17 -16.35 -1.39
CA GLN A 111 4.53 -16.78 -1.70
C GLN A 111 5.48 -16.26 -0.62
N PRO A 112 6.56 -16.97 -0.27
CA PRO A 112 7.53 -16.48 0.69
C PRO A 112 8.23 -15.20 0.21
N GLY A 113 8.67 -14.37 1.16
CA GLY A 113 9.53 -13.20 0.93
C GLY A 113 8.84 -11.97 0.31
N LYS A 114 7.50 -11.89 0.33
CA LYS A 114 6.75 -10.70 -0.10
C LYS A 114 6.57 -9.76 1.09
N LEU A 115 6.52 -8.45 0.80
CA LEU A 115 6.12 -7.46 1.79
C LEU A 115 4.66 -7.69 2.13
N THR A 116 4.36 -7.82 3.42
CA THR A 116 2.99 -7.87 3.90
C THR A 116 2.38 -6.47 3.93
N ARG A 117 1.07 -6.37 4.08
CA ARG A 117 0.41 -5.06 4.21
C ARG A 117 0.83 -4.35 5.51
N GLU A 118 1.04 -5.12 6.57
CA GLU A 118 1.52 -4.65 7.87
C GLU A 118 2.93 -4.06 7.75
N CYS A 119 3.80 -4.69 6.94
CA CYS A 119 5.12 -4.15 6.63
C CYS A 119 5.04 -2.82 5.90
N GLU A 120 4.17 -2.72 4.89
CA GLU A 120 3.93 -1.48 4.15
C GLU A 120 3.42 -0.38 5.09
N GLN A 121 2.48 -0.71 5.99
CA GLN A 121 1.95 0.24 6.95
C GLN A 121 3.00 0.71 7.98
N ALA A 122 3.78 -0.21 8.55
CA ALA A 122 4.86 0.11 9.48
C ALA A 122 5.91 1.02 8.82
N PHE A 123 6.25 0.71 7.56
CA PHE A 123 7.16 1.53 6.77
C PHE A 123 6.60 2.94 6.55
N LEU A 124 5.36 3.07 6.07
CA LEU A 124 4.74 4.37 5.78
C LEU A 124 4.57 5.21 7.06
N SER A 125 4.21 4.57 8.18
CA SER A 125 4.10 5.24 9.47
C SER A 125 5.45 5.74 10.00
N ALA A 126 6.52 4.96 9.84
CA ALA A 126 7.85 5.41 10.21
C ALA A 126 8.37 6.49 9.26
N LEU A 127 8.02 6.41 7.97
CA LEU A 127 8.43 7.38 6.96
C LEU A 127 7.78 8.75 7.20
N SER A 128 6.49 8.76 7.54
CA SER A 128 5.79 9.99 7.90
C SER A 128 6.21 10.61 9.22
N ALA A 129 6.92 9.87 10.08
CA ALA A 129 7.50 10.42 11.30
C ALA A 129 8.92 10.97 11.10
N THR A 130 9.70 10.43 10.16
CA THR A 130 11.15 10.64 10.13
C THR A 130 11.71 11.17 8.82
N ALA A 131 10.93 11.11 7.73
CA ALA A 131 11.38 11.34 6.35
C ALA A 131 12.61 10.51 5.91
N ASN A 132 13.07 9.53 6.71
CA ASN A 132 14.30 8.78 6.46
C ASN A 132 14.00 7.36 5.99
N VAL A 133 14.07 7.14 4.67
CA VAL A 133 13.76 5.85 4.04
C VAL A 133 14.58 4.68 4.61
N ARG A 134 15.86 4.87 4.96
CA ARG A 134 16.70 3.79 5.52
C ARG A 134 16.22 3.40 6.91
N LEU A 135 15.93 4.40 7.74
CA LEU A 135 15.42 4.20 9.09
C LEU A 135 14.03 3.56 9.07
N SER A 136 13.12 4.05 8.22
CA SER A 136 11.77 3.50 8.07
C SER A 136 11.80 2.05 7.58
N ALA A 137 12.70 1.72 6.66
CA ALA A 137 12.87 0.36 6.17
C ALA A 137 13.39 -0.59 7.26
N ALA A 138 14.33 -0.12 8.08
CA ALA A 138 14.82 -0.87 9.24
C ALA A 138 13.72 -1.08 10.30
N ALA A 139 12.92 -0.05 10.58
CA ALA A 139 11.76 -0.14 11.48
C ALA A 139 10.71 -1.14 10.98
N ALA A 140 10.49 -1.21 9.66
CA ALA A 140 9.59 -2.16 9.02
C ALA A 140 10.20 -3.56 8.79
N GLY A 141 11.44 -3.82 9.26
CA GLY A 141 12.08 -5.13 9.14
C GLY A 141 12.38 -5.57 7.71
N ALA A 142 12.55 -4.63 6.76
CA ALA A 142 12.77 -4.96 5.35
C ALA A 142 13.85 -4.10 4.68
N SER A 143 14.50 -4.67 3.67
CA SER A 143 15.50 -3.94 2.86
C SER A 143 14.87 -2.77 2.10
N VAL A 144 15.56 -1.63 2.05
CA VAL A 144 15.19 -0.44 1.25
C VAL A 144 14.86 -0.78 -0.22
N ALA A 145 15.64 -1.66 -0.83
CA ALA A 145 15.42 -2.11 -2.21
C ALA A 145 14.04 -2.75 -2.45
N ALA A 146 13.46 -3.39 -1.42
CA ALA A 146 12.12 -3.99 -1.52
C ALA A 146 11.03 -2.91 -1.64
N PHE A 147 11.13 -1.82 -0.87
CA PHE A 147 10.19 -0.70 -0.95
C PHE A 147 10.31 0.07 -2.26
N TYR A 148 11.52 0.30 -2.78
CA TYR A 148 11.66 0.90 -4.12
C TYR A 148 11.13 -0.01 -5.24
N ARG A 149 11.30 -1.33 -5.12
CA ARG A 149 10.68 -2.28 -6.05
C ARG A 149 9.15 -2.24 -5.93
N ARG A 150 8.60 -2.11 -4.72
CA ARG A 150 7.16 -1.97 -4.47
C ARG A 150 6.62 -0.68 -5.08
N ARG A 151 7.29 0.45 -4.85
CA ARG A 151 7.00 1.77 -5.44
C ARG A 151 6.92 1.72 -6.96
N ARG A 152 7.84 1.03 -7.63
CA ARG A 152 7.83 0.89 -9.10
C ARG A 152 6.68 0.05 -9.63
N LYS A 153 6.19 -0.92 -8.86
CA LYS A 153 5.16 -1.88 -9.30
C LYS A 153 3.75 -1.49 -8.91
N ASN A 154 3.58 -0.69 -7.85
CA ASN A 154 2.28 -0.31 -7.32
C ASN A 154 2.17 1.22 -7.27
N PRO A 155 1.40 1.84 -8.19
CA PRO A 155 1.25 3.30 -8.21
C PRO A 155 0.54 3.84 -6.95
N ALA A 156 -0.41 3.08 -6.37
CA ALA A 156 -1.07 3.47 -5.13
C ALA A 156 -0.06 3.56 -3.97
N PHE A 157 0.79 2.54 -3.81
CA PHE A 157 1.87 2.58 -2.81
C PHE A 157 2.86 3.72 -3.08
N ALA A 158 3.14 4.04 -4.35
CA ALA A 158 4.02 5.16 -4.69
C ALA A 158 3.45 6.51 -4.25
N ARG A 159 2.13 6.70 -4.39
CA ARG A 159 1.42 7.88 -3.89
C ARG A 159 1.45 7.93 -2.36
N GLU A 160 1.11 6.85 -1.66
CA GLU A 160 1.18 6.80 -0.19
C GLU A 160 2.59 7.10 0.33
N MET A 161 3.62 6.56 -0.32
CA MET A 161 5.01 6.82 0.04
C MET A 161 5.41 8.29 -0.17
N ARG A 162 4.83 8.98 -1.16
CA ARG A 162 5.03 10.41 -1.39
C ARG A 162 4.37 11.23 -0.28
N LEU A 163 3.08 10.98 0.00
CA LEU A 163 2.35 11.67 1.06
C LEU A 163 3.04 11.48 2.43
N ALA A 164 3.51 10.26 2.71
CA ALA A 164 4.29 10.01 3.92
C ALA A 164 5.60 10.81 3.95
N LEU A 165 6.29 11.00 2.82
CA LEU A 165 7.50 11.86 2.79
C LEU A 165 7.15 13.32 3.05
N GLU A 166 6.08 13.84 2.45
CA GLU A 166 5.61 15.22 2.65
C GLU A 166 5.29 15.48 4.13
N MET A 167 4.47 14.63 4.76
CA MET A 167 4.18 14.74 6.20
C MET A 167 5.44 14.58 7.07
N GLY A 168 6.38 13.73 6.65
CA GLY A 168 7.65 13.56 7.34
C GLY A 168 8.50 14.82 7.29
N TYR A 169 8.56 15.51 6.15
CA TYR A 169 9.28 16.78 6.02
C TYR A 169 8.64 17.87 6.88
N GLU A 170 7.31 18.03 6.82
CA GLU A 170 6.59 18.99 7.67
C GLU A 170 6.89 18.77 9.16
N ARG A 171 6.95 17.52 9.62
CA ARG A 171 7.32 17.20 11.00
C ARG A 171 8.77 17.50 11.33
N VAL A 172 9.69 17.21 10.42
CA VAL A 172 11.12 17.52 10.63
C VAL A 172 11.34 19.03 10.64
N GLU A 173 10.64 19.78 9.79
CA GLU A 173 10.66 21.24 9.78
C GLU A 173 10.09 21.80 11.09
N ALA A 174 8.94 21.31 11.54
CA ALA A 174 8.36 21.70 12.83
C ALA A 174 9.30 21.38 14.00
N ALA A 175 9.93 20.20 13.99
CA ALA A 175 10.91 19.82 15.00
C ALA A 175 12.17 20.70 14.97
N LEU A 176 12.62 21.12 13.78
CA LEU A 176 13.76 22.03 13.63
C LEU A 176 13.44 23.44 14.16
N ILE A 177 12.24 23.94 13.88
CA ILE A 177 11.75 25.22 14.44
C ILE A 177 11.62 25.13 15.95
N ALA A 178 11.05 24.04 16.47
CA ALA A 178 10.96 23.84 17.92
C ALA A 178 12.34 23.78 18.58
N ALA A 179 13.31 23.15 17.92
CA ALA A 179 14.70 23.05 18.36
C ALA A 179 15.52 24.34 18.17
N SER A 180 14.97 25.37 17.53
CA SER A 180 15.64 26.69 17.40
C SER A 180 15.12 27.72 18.42
N LEU A 181 14.08 27.38 19.19
CA LEU A 181 13.57 28.23 20.27
C LEU A 181 14.60 28.27 21.41
N ALA A 182 14.83 29.46 21.97
CA ALA A 182 15.87 29.69 22.99
C ALA A 182 15.76 28.77 24.21
N ASP A 183 14.54 28.37 24.60
CA ASP A 183 14.31 27.48 25.72
C ASP A 183 14.58 26.00 25.40
N SER A 184 14.69 25.61 24.12
CA SER A 184 15.00 24.24 23.71
C SER A 184 16.45 23.83 23.99
N HIS A 185 17.35 24.82 24.16
CA HIS A 185 18.75 24.61 24.48
C HIS A 185 19.07 24.69 25.98
N ARG A 186 18.07 24.87 26.86
CA ARG A 186 18.29 25.01 28.31
C ARG A 186 19.08 23.85 28.93
N ASP A 187 18.92 22.65 28.37
CA ASP A 187 19.59 21.43 28.80
C ASP A 187 20.63 20.90 27.79
N ASP A 188 20.94 21.63 26.71
CA ASP A 188 21.86 21.24 25.62
C ASP A 188 23.34 21.43 25.97
N ALA A 189 23.70 21.51 27.25
CA ALA A 189 25.06 21.77 27.73
C ALA A 189 26.11 20.77 27.20
N TRP A 190 25.71 19.62 26.64
CA TRP A 190 26.58 18.62 26.04
C TRP A 190 26.73 18.73 24.50
N ARG A 191 25.87 19.51 23.81
CA ARG A 191 25.91 19.70 22.34
C ARG A 191 26.49 21.07 22.00
N HIS A 192 27.81 21.23 22.13
CA HIS A 192 28.49 22.41 21.61
C HIS A 192 28.64 22.31 20.10
N ASN A 193 27.60 22.74 19.38
CA ASN A 193 27.60 22.84 17.92
C ASN A 193 27.55 24.30 17.46
N ASP A 194 28.01 25.23 18.31
CA ASP A 194 28.22 26.61 17.89
C ASP A 194 29.26 26.60 16.76
N PRO A 195 28.90 27.02 15.54
CA PRO A 195 29.90 27.21 14.51
C PRO A 195 30.90 28.24 15.04
N PRO A 196 32.22 28.02 14.87
CA PRO A 196 33.20 29.01 15.27
C PRO A 196 32.83 30.36 14.63
N PRO A 197 33.03 31.49 15.34
CA PRO A 197 32.68 32.80 14.82
C PRO A 197 33.33 32.96 13.45
N VAL A 198 32.50 33.17 12.43
CA VAL A 198 32.96 33.35 11.06
C VAL A 198 33.86 34.59 11.06
N PRO A 199 35.14 34.47 10.65
CA PRO A 199 36.01 35.62 10.58
C PRO A 199 35.38 36.72 9.72
N PRO A 200 35.57 38.02 10.05
CA PRO A 200 35.03 39.10 9.24
C PRO A 200 35.55 38.97 7.80
N LEU A 201 34.62 38.79 6.86
CA LEU A 201 34.93 38.70 5.43
C LEU A 201 35.47 40.04 4.96
N THR A 202 36.55 40.02 4.18
CA THR A 202 36.98 41.22 3.46
C THR A 202 35.96 41.56 2.37
N PHE A 203 35.95 42.81 1.92
CA PHE A 203 35.04 43.26 0.85
C PHE A 203 35.13 42.37 -0.40
N ASP A 204 36.34 41.96 -0.79
CA ASP A 204 36.56 41.09 -1.95
C ASP A 204 35.99 39.68 -1.74
N GLN A 205 36.12 39.13 -0.53
CA GLN A 205 35.53 37.83 -0.20
C GLN A 205 34.00 37.90 -0.16
N ALA A 206 33.43 38.99 0.37
CA ALA A 206 32.00 39.23 0.35
C ALA A 206 31.47 39.35 -1.09
N MET A 207 32.21 40.05 -1.97
CA MET A 207 31.83 40.12 -3.37
C MET A 207 31.98 38.78 -4.11
N GLN A 208 32.98 37.98 -3.75
CA GLN A 208 33.16 36.64 -4.32
C GLN A 208 32.01 35.70 -3.93
N VAL A 209 31.56 35.73 -2.67
CA VAL A 209 30.38 35.00 -2.20
C VAL A 209 29.10 35.46 -2.92
N LEU A 210 28.91 36.78 -3.07
CA LEU A 210 27.76 37.33 -3.81
C LEU A 210 27.76 36.92 -5.29
N GLN A 211 28.92 36.88 -5.94
CA GLN A 211 29.04 36.41 -7.33
C GLN A 211 28.79 34.90 -7.46
N LEU A 212 29.23 34.09 -6.50
CA LEU A 212 28.95 32.66 -6.45
C LEU A 212 27.46 32.40 -6.24
N HIS A 213 26.81 33.15 -5.34
CA HIS A 213 25.38 33.09 -5.11
C HIS A 213 24.58 33.57 -6.34
N GLN A 214 25.00 34.65 -7.00
CA GLN A 214 24.37 35.12 -8.24
C GLN A 214 24.51 34.08 -9.36
N LYS A 215 25.66 33.40 -9.45
CA LYS A 215 25.85 32.27 -10.38
C LYS A 215 24.94 31.11 -10.02
N GLU A 216 24.79 30.74 -8.75
CA GLU A 216 23.90 29.65 -8.33
C GLU A 216 22.42 29.96 -8.59
N VAL A 217 21.96 31.17 -8.25
CA VAL A 217 20.59 31.64 -8.48
C VAL A 217 20.29 31.78 -9.98
N ARG A 218 21.23 32.25 -10.80
CA ARG A 218 21.07 32.30 -12.27
C ARG A 218 21.29 30.95 -12.95
N LEU A 219 22.05 30.04 -12.33
CA LEU A 219 22.23 28.63 -12.70
C LEU A 219 21.27 27.73 -11.90
N ILE A 220 20.03 28.19 -11.66
CA ILE A 220 18.84 27.31 -11.73
C ILE A 220 18.75 26.82 -13.20
N ALA A 221 19.81 26.11 -13.58
CA ALA A 221 19.99 25.38 -14.79
C ALA A 221 18.96 24.27 -14.74
N GLU A 222 18.37 23.99 -15.90
CA GLU A 222 17.42 22.91 -16.11
C GLU A 222 17.70 21.74 -15.15
N PRO A 223 16.73 21.39 -14.28
CA PRO A 223 16.87 20.28 -13.35
C PRO A 223 17.55 19.08 -14.02
N PRO A 224 18.47 18.36 -13.35
CA PRO A 224 19.33 17.34 -13.99
C PRO A 224 18.55 16.27 -14.78
N HIS A 225 17.27 16.08 -14.49
CA HIS A 225 16.38 15.17 -15.20
C HIS A 225 15.85 15.70 -16.55
N ILE A 226 15.97 17.00 -16.86
CA ILE A 226 15.60 17.63 -18.14
C ILE A 226 16.77 17.61 -19.14
N LYS A 227 18.01 17.57 -18.63
CA LYS A 227 19.23 17.49 -19.44
C LYS A 227 19.23 16.23 -20.32
N ARG A 228 19.80 16.34 -21.53
CA ARG A 228 19.98 15.22 -22.46
C ARG A 228 21.02 14.24 -21.90
N ARG A 229 20.73 12.94 -21.94
CA ARG A 229 21.69 11.91 -21.51
C ARG A 229 22.71 11.64 -22.61
N ARG A 230 23.94 11.29 -22.24
CA ARG A 230 25.01 10.95 -23.19
C ARG A 230 24.58 9.74 -24.03
N GLY A 231 24.55 9.88 -25.36
CA GLY A 231 24.12 8.83 -26.30
C GLY A 231 22.61 8.70 -26.51
N GLU A 232 21.78 9.57 -25.91
CA GLU A 232 20.33 9.54 -26.08
C GLU A 232 19.91 10.11 -27.45
N SER A 233 19.07 9.37 -28.19
CA SER A 233 18.45 9.86 -29.42
C SER A 233 17.44 10.98 -29.11
N GLN A 234 17.14 11.81 -30.11
CA GLN A 234 16.18 12.90 -29.94
C GLN A 234 14.77 12.38 -29.61
N GLU A 235 14.37 11.27 -30.21
CA GLU A 235 13.08 10.59 -29.95
C GLU A 235 13.01 10.00 -28.53
N ALA A 236 14.08 9.36 -28.05
CA ALA A 236 14.13 8.88 -26.67
C ALA A 236 14.03 10.03 -25.66
N ARG A 237 14.64 11.18 -25.97
CA ARG A 237 14.53 12.39 -25.17
C ARG A 237 13.11 12.96 -25.18
N SER A 238 12.47 13.08 -26.34
CA SER A 238 11.11 13.63 -26.44
C SER A 238 10.10 12.75 -25.71
N TYR A 239 10.18 11.43 -25.88
CA TYR A 239 9.35 10.47 -25.15
C TYR A 239 9.54 10.58 -23.64
N ARG A 240 10.80 10.63 -23.17
CA ARG A 240 11.11 10.77 -21.74
C ARG A 240 10.57 12.08 -21.15
N LEU A 241 10.72 13.20 -21.87
CA LEU A 241 10.19 14.49 -21.43
C LEU A 241 8.65 14.50 -21.44
N GLY A 242 8.02 13.88 -22.44
CA GLY A 242 6.57 13.69 -22.51
C GLY A 242 6.04 12.88 -21.32
N ALA A 243 6.62 11.70 -21.06
CA ALA A 243 6.25 10.86 -19.92
C ALA A 243 6.44 11.58 -18.57
N MET A 244 7.47 12.42 -18.45
CA MET A 244 7.70 13.24 -17.26
C MET A 244 6.63 14.34 -17.11
N TYR A 245 6.25 14.99 -18.21
CA TYR A 245 5.20 16.01 -18.21
C TYR A 245 3.84 15.41 -17.85
N GLU A 246 3.48 14.26 -18.43
CA GLU A 246 2.27 13.52 -18.10
C GLU A 246 2.23 13.11 -16.62
N ALA A 247 3.34 12.58 -16.09
CA ALA A 247 3.46 12.28 -14.68
C ALA A 247 3.29 13.53 -13.80
N ASN A 248 3.80 14.68 -14.26
CA ASN A 248 3.61 15.94 -13.54
C ASN A 248 2.16 16.40 -13.55
N GLN A 249 1.49 16.32 -14.69
CA GLN A 249 0.06 16.61 -14.83
C GLN A 249 -0.79 15.69 -13.95
N GLN A 250 -0.44 14.41 -13.87
CA GLN A 250 -1.12 13.46 -13.00
C GLN A 250 -0.95 13.83 -11.51
N ARG A 251 0.25 14.24 -11.09
CA ARG A 251 0.48 14.75 -9.72
C ARG A 251 -0.37 15.98 -9.43
N LEU A 252 -0.37 16.97 -10.32
CA LEU A 252 -1.18 18.18 -10.14
C LEU A 252 -2.68 17.87 -10.03
N ARG A 253 -3.17 16.87 -10.78
CA ARG A 253 -4.55 16.38 -10.64
C ARG A 253 -4.80 15.71 -9.29
N GLU A 254 -3.91 14.84 -8.85
CA GLU A 254 -4.01 14.21 -7.54
C GLU A 254 -4.01 15.24 -6.41
N ASP A 255 -3.11 16.23 -6.47
CA ASP A 255 -3.02 17.28 -5.46
C ASP A 255 -4.28 18.18 -5.46
N TYR A 256 -4.86 18.43 -6.66
CA TYR A 256 -6.17 19.07 -6.79
C TYR A 256 -7.28 18.22 -6.14
N ASP A 257 -7.32 16.91 -6.42
CA ASP A 257 -8.33 16.00 -5.85
C ASP A 257 -8.22 15.92 -4.32
N VAL A 258 -7.00 15.90 -3.77
CA VAL A 258 -6.76 15.95 -2.33
C VAL A 258 -7.21 17.28 -1.73
N ALA A 259 -6.88 18.41 -2.38
CA ALA A 259 -7.33 19.72 -1.93
C ALA A 259 -8.86 19.86 -1.98
N GLU A 260 -9.51 19.31 -3.01
CA GLU A 260 -10.98 19.26 -3.10
C GLU A 260 -11.59 18.37 -2.02
N ALA A 261 -10.99 17.22 -1.72
CA ALA A 261 -11.43 16.35 -0.63
C ALA A 261 -11.34 17.08 0.73
N ALA A 262 -10.21 17.75 1.02
CA ALA A 262 -10.05 18.55 2.23
C ALA A 262 -11.06 19.71 2.31
N ARG A 263 -11.37 20.37 1.18
CA ARG A 263 -12.42 21.41 1.12
C ARG A 263 -13.81 20.85 1.39
N ARG A 264 -14.10 19.63 0.94
CA ARG A 264 -15.38 18.94 1.21
C ARG A 264 -15.49 18.51 2.67
N GLU A 265 -14.40 18.08 3.29
CA GLU A 265 -14.38 17.75 4.73
C GLU A 265 -14.55 19.01 5.60
N GLY A 266 -13.97 20.15 5.19
CA GLY A 266 -14.10 21.43 5.90
C GLY A 266 -15.46 22.13 5.72
N ARG A 267 -16.17 21.87 4.61
CA ARG A 267 -17.59 22.23 4.48
C ARG A 267 -18.40 21.13 5.14
N GLY A 268 -18.89 21.36 6.35
CA GLY A 268 -19.81 20.43 7.00
C GLY A 268 -20.94 19.96 6.07
N VAL A 269 -21.53 18.80 6.41
CA VAL A 269 -22.66 18.15 5.73
C VAL A 269 -23.64 19.22 5.21
N SER A 270 -23.93 19.16 3.92
CA SER A 270 -24.83 20.14 3.29
C SER A 270 -26.14 20.19 4.08
N PRO A 271 -26.75 21.37 4.33
CA PRO A 271 -28.08 21.47 4.94
C PRO A 271 -29.17 20.67 4.21
N HIS A 272 -28.90 20.25 2.98
CA HIS A 272 -29.77 19.47 2.10
C HIS A 272 -29.39 18.00 1.99
N GLU A 273 -28.27 17.57 2.58
CA GLU A 273 -27.96 16.14 2.68
C GLU A 273 -28.85 15.54 3.79
N PRO A 274 -29.53 14.40 3.53
CA PRO A 274 -30.29 13.74 4.57
C PRO A 274 -29.34 13.40 5.72
N GLY A 275 -29.70 13.81 6.93
CA GLY A 275 -28.92 13.51 8.13
C GLY A 275 -28.59 12.01 8.18
N ALA A 276 -27.39 11.69 8.64
CA ALA A 276 -26.96 10.30 8.78
C ALA A 276 -28.08 9.47 9.41
N PRO A 277 -28.48 8.34 8.82
CA PRO A 277 -29.58 7.55 9.35
C PRO A 277 -29.28 7.25 10.81
N VAL A 278 -30.18 7.66 11.70
CA VAL A 278 -30.09 7.33 13.12
C VAL A 278 -30.27 5.82 13.21
N LEU A 279 -29.15 5.10 13.23
CA LEU A 279 -29.15 3.67 13.45
C LEU A 279 -29.74 3.42 14.84
N PRO A 280 -30.72 2.52 14.98
CA PRO A 280 -31.22 2.16 16.29
C PRO A 280 -30.08 1.63 17.14
N ASP A 281 -30.11 1.93 18.43
CA ASP A 281 -29.18 1.37 19.40
C ASP A 281 -29.15 -0.15 19.23
N LEU A 282 -27.96 -0.70 18.96
CA LEU A 282 -27.76 -2.12 18.70
C LEU A 282 -28.18 -2.99 19.90
N ALA A 283 -28.30 -2.41 21.10
CA ALA A 283 -28.89 -3.06 22.26
C ALA A 283 -30.40 -3.35 22.13
N GLN A 284 -31.10 -2.66 21.23
CA GLN A 284 -32.54 -2.82 20.97
C GLN A 284 -32.84 -3.83 19.87
N VAL A 285 -31.83 -4.27 19.11
CA VAL A 285 -31.99 -5.28 18.06
C VAL A 285 -32.03 -6.67 18.69
N ARG A 286 -33.24 -7.13 19.04
CA ARG A 286 -33.48 -8.53 19.44
C ARG A 286 -33.67 -9.38 18.19
N TRP A 287 -32.76 -10.35 18.01
CA TRP A 287 -32.89 -11.39 17.00
C TRP A 287 -34.15 -12.21 17.30
N ARG A 288 -35.07 -12.31 16.32
CA ARG A 288 -36.23 -13.21 16.33
C ARG A 288 -35.86 -14.53 15.68
#